data_AF-A0A1H0DQ39-F1
#
_entry.id   AF-A0A1H0DQ39-F1
#
_cell.length_a   1.000
_cell.length_b   1.000
_cell.length_c   1.000
_cell.angle_alpha   90.00
_cell.angle_beta   90.00
_cell.angle_gamma   90.00
#
_symmetry.space_group_name_H-M   'P 1'
#
loop_
_entity.id
_entity.type
_entity.pdbx_description
1 polymer ?
#
loop_
_entity_poly.entity_id
_entity_poly.type
_entity_poly.pdbx_seq_one_letter_code
_entity_poly.pdbx_strand_id
1 'polypeptide(L)'
;MSRRYSQLNLADRRRLFHFVERKLPIKEMARELGRHRSTIYREIRRNTFHDRELPDYSGYFPTVADDIRKERRQRLRKLVRHPQLRELVIAQLKALWSPEQIAGRLLADGVSAVRVCTETIYRFIYGKEDQALELYQHLTEGRRKRRPRGSRKPRDGTFPAACRISQRPDFVGDRSQFGHWEGDLLIFQRDLGNANVTSLIERKSRYTVMIKNPSR
;
A
#
# COMPACT_ATOMS: atom_id res chain seq x y z
N MET A 1 -24.88 -15.38 -22.68
CA MET A 1 -23.94 -15.48 -21.54
C MET A 1 -22.75 -14.58 -21.80
N SER A 2 -22.31 -13.78 -20.82
CA SER A 2 -21.09 -12.97 -20.95
C SER A 2 -19.90 -13.87 -21.31
N ARG A 3 -19.16 -13.52 -22.37
CA ARG A 3 -17.95 -14.24 -22.81
C ARG A 3 -16.75 -14.03 -21.89
N ARG A 4 -16.84 -13.14 -20.89
CA ARG A 4 -15.79 -12.90 -19.90
C ARG A 4 -16.08 -13.66 -18.62
N TYR A 5 -15.13 -14.51 -18.22
CA TYR A 5 -15.15 -15.16 -16.92
C TYR A 5 -15.12 -14.13 -15.80
N SER A 6 -16.12 -14.16 -14.92
CA SER A 6 -16.13 -13.37 -13.69
C SER A 6 -16.38 -14.28 -12.49
N GLN A 7 -15.55 -14.14 -11.47
CA GLN A 7 -15.71 -14.83 -10.19
C GLN A 7 -17.00 -14.37 -9.51
N LEU A 8 -17.66 -15.27 -8.78
CA LEU A 8 -18.76 -14.90 -7.90
C LEU A 8 -18.22 -13.95 -6.81
N ASN A 9 -18.87 -12.80 -6.66
CA ASN A 9 -18.57 -11.86 -5.59
C ASN A 9 -19.41 -12.17 -4.34
N LEU A 10 -19.22 -11.42 -3.25
CA LEU A 10 -19.97 -11.65 -2.02
C LEU A 10 -21.49 -11.44 -2.19
N ALA A 11 -21.90 -10.50 -3.04
CA ALA A 11 -23.32 -10.25 -3.30
C ALA A 11 -23.97 -11.44 -4.05
N ASP A 12 -23.27 -12.00 -5.04
CA ASP A 12 -23.68 -13.22 -5.74
C ASP A 12 -23.82 -14.40 -4.75
N ARG A 13 -22.88 -14.54 -3.81
CA ARG A 13 -22.92 -15.58 -2.75
C ARG A 13 -24.11 -15.40 -1.81
N ARG A 14 -24.44 -14.16 -1.42
CA ARG A 14 -25.62 -13.85 -0.58
C ARG A 14 -26.92 -14.24 -1.28
N ARG A 15 -27.06 -13.94 -2.58
CA ARG A 15 -28.23 -14.39 -3.36
C ARG A 15 -28.28 -15.90 -3.46
N LEU A 16 -27.13 -16.54 -3.70
CA LEU A 16 -27.05 -17.99 -3.81
C LEU A 16 -27.48 -18.68 -2.52
N PHE A 17 -27.15 -18.12 -1.35
CA PHE A 17 -27.61 -18.62 -0.06
C PHE A 17 -29.13 -18.65 0.06
N HIS A 18 -29.82 -17.55 -0.23
CA HIS A 18 -31.28 -17.52 -0.22
C HIS A 18 -31.90 -18.50 -1.22
N PHE A 19 -31.24 -18.75 -2.36
CA PHE A 19 -31.70 -19.76 -3.31
C PHE A 19 -31.54 -21.19 -2.79
N VAL A 20 -30.45 -21.47 -2.07
CA VAL A 20 -30.21 -22.76 -1.40
C VAL A 20 -31.22 -22.98 -0.28
N GLU A 21 -31.50 -21.97 0.55
CA GLU A 21 -32.55 -22.04 1.60
C GLU A 21 -33.93 -22.34 1.01
N ARG A 22 -34.26 -21.71 -0.13
CA ARG A 22 -35.51 -21.95 -0.87
C ARG A 22 -35.53 -23.25 -1.66
N LYS A 23 -34.46 -24.05 -1.61
CA LYS A 23 -34.31 -25.33 -2.35
C LYS A 23 -34.57 -25.18 -3.86
N LEU A 24 -34.22 -24.03 -4.44
CA LEU A 24 -34.36 -23.82 -5.89
C LEU A 24 -33.46 -24.79 -6.65
N PRO A 25 -33.87 -25.31 -7.81
CA PRO A 25 -33.01 -26.15 -8.63
C PRO A 25 -31.82 -25.35 -9.18
N ILE A 26 -30.64 -25.98 -9.26
CA ILE A 26 -29.37 -25.33 -9.66
C ILE A 26 -29.48 -24.62 -11.02
N LYS A 27 -30.28 -25.15 -11.95
CA LYS A 27 -30.52 -24.54 -13.27
C LYS A 27 -31.17 -23.16 -13.15
N GLU A 28 -32.09 -22.99 -12.21
CA GLU A 28 -32.76 -21.73 -11.96
C GLU A 28 -31.85 -20.74 -11.26
N MET A 29 -31.12 -21.18 -10.23
CA MET A 29 -30.09 -20.35 -9.58
C MET A 29 -29.09 -19.78 -10.59
N ALA A 30 -28.67 -20.61 -11.55
CA ALA A 30 -27.75 -20.23 -12.61
C ALA A 30 -28.36 -19.20 -13.56
N ARG A 31 -29.64 -19.36 -13.92
CA ARG A 31 -30.39 -18.40 -14.74
C ARG A 31 -30.52 -17.04 -14.04
N GLU A 32 -30.93 -17.04 -12.77
CA GLU A 32 -31.08 -15.83 -11.95
C GLU A 32 -29.77 -15.07 -11.74
N LEU A 33 -28.65 -15.78 -11.52
CA LEU A 33 -27.33 -15.16 -11.37
C LEU A 33 -26.66 -14.82 -12.71
N GLY A 34 -27.25 -15.21 -13.84
CA GLY A 34 -26.61 -15.06 -15.16
C GLY A 34 -25.30 -15.85 -15.30
N ARG A 35 -25.21 -17.02 -14.65
CA ARG A 35 -24.02 -17.89 -14.60
C ARG A 35 -24.28 -19.23 -15.27
N HIS A 36 -23.20 -19.94 -15.60
CA HIS A 36 -23.31 -21.31 -16.07
C HIS A 36 -23.64 -22.26 -14.90
N ARG A 37 -24.48 -23.28 -15.13
CA ARG A 37 -24.87 -24.29 -14.12
C ARG A 37 -23.68 -24.91 -13.39
N SER A 38 -22.61 -25.24 -14.12
CA SER A 38 -21.41 -25.84 -13.54
C SER A 38 -20.61 -24.86 -12.67
N THR A 39 -20.80 -23.55 -12.83
CA THR A 39 -20.20 -22.55 -11.92
C THR A 39 -20.88 -22.61 -10.56
N ILE A 40 -22.22 -22.63 -10.54
CA ILE A 40 -23.00 -22.75 -9.30
C ILE A 40 -22.71 -24.08 -8.61
N TYR A 41 -22.71 -25.19 -9.34
CA TYR A 41 -22.39 -26.50 -8.80
C TYR A 41 -20.99 -26.53 -8.15
N ARG A 42 -19.97 -25.99 -8.84
CA ARG A 42 -18.60 -25.94 -8.30
C ARG A 42 -18.47 -24.98 -7.11
N GLU A 43 -19.20 -23.88 -7.10
CA GLU A 43 -19.21 -22.93 -5.98
C GLU A 43 -19.74 -23.62 -4.72
N ILE A 44 -20.96 -24.19 -4.79
CA ILE A 44 -21.59 -24.86 -3.65
C ILE A 44 -20.68 -25.99 -3.17
N ARG A 45 -20.31 -26.92 -4.06
CA ARG A 45 -19.47 -28.08 -3.68
C ARG A 45 -18.14 -27.70 -3.02
N ARG A 46 -17.53 -26.59 -3.41
CA ARG A 46 -16.20 -26.19 -2.91
C ARG A 46 -16.24 -25.31 -1.68
N ASN A 47 -17.36 -24.62 -1.43
CA ASN A 47 -17.44 -23.56 -0.43
C ASN A 47 -18.55 -23.78 0.62
N THR A 48 -19.19 -24.94 0.60
CA THR A 48 -20.04 -25.39 1.71
C THR A 48 -19.16 -25.66 2.93
N PHE A 49 -19.60 -25.15 4.07
CA PHE A 49 -18.99 -25.42 5.35
C PHE A 49 -19.51 -26.76 5.88
N HIS A 50 -18.60 -27.57 6.39
CA HIS A 50 -18.91 -28.85 7.00
C HIS A 50 -18.28 -28.90 8.39
N ASP A 51 -19.13 -28.97 9.40
CA ASP A 51 -18.71 -29.17 10.78
C ASP A 51 -18.72 -30.67 11.10
N ARG A 52 -17.65 -31.16 11.73
CA ARG A 52 -17.51 -32.58 12.07
C ARG A 52 -18.19 -32.93 13.39
N GLU A 53 -18.31 -31.96 14.29
CA GLU A 53 -18.86 -32.14 15.63
C GLU A 53 -20.36 -31.85 15.65
N LEU A 54 -20.79 -30.89 14.82
CA LEU A 54 -22.20 -30.48 14.72
C LEU A 54 -22.69 -30.52 13.26
N PRO A 55 -23.06 -31.70 12.73
CA PRO A 55 -23.50 -31.86 11.34
C PRO A 55 -24.68 -30.96 10.96
N ASP A 56 -25.57 -30.64 11.89
CA ASP A 56 -26.74 -29.78 11.68
C ASP A 56 -26.38 -28.33 11.32
N TYR A 57 -25.16 -27.89 11.66
CA TYR A 57 -24.63 -26.58 11.32
C TYR A 57 -23.82 -26.58 10.02
N SER A 58 -23.76 -27.71 9.31
CA SER A 58 -23.17 -27.78 7.97
C SER A 58 -24.08 -27.11 6.96
N GLY A 59 -23.52 -26.17 6.18
CA GLY A 59 -24.33 -25.36 5.29
C GLY A 59 -23.53 -24.47 4.35
N TYR A 60 -24.22 -23.94 3.35
CA TYR A 60 -23.64 -22.93 2.47
C TYR A 60 -23.87 -21.56 3.09
N PHE A 61 -22.86 -20.95 3.72
CA PHE A 61 -22.99 -19.60 4.28
C PHE A 61 -22.19 -18.59 3.45
N PRO A 62 -22.74 -17.43 3.04
CA PRO A 62 -22.06 -16.52 2.11
C PRO A 62 -20.70 -16.02 2.56
N THR A 63 -20.57 -15.66 3.84
CA THR A 63 -19.33 -15.14 4.44
C THR A 63 -18.28 -16.24 4.53
N VAL A 64 -18.67 -17.40 5.09
CA VAL A 64 -17.80 -18.57 5.19
C VAL A 64 -17.34 -19.04 3.81
N ALA A 65 -18.24 -19.07 2.82
CA ALA A 65 -17.91 -19.43 1.45
C ALA A 65 -16.90 -18.46 0.81
N ASP A 66 -17.04 -17.16 1.07
CA ASP A 66 -16.09 -16.16 0.59
C ASP A 66 -14.73 -16.28 1.30
N ASP A 67 -14.72 -16.62 2.58
CA ASP A 67 -13.51 -16.81 3.38
C ASP A 67 -12.76 -18.09 2.99
N ILE A 68 -13.43 -19.24 2.82
CA ILE A 68 -12.86 -20.46 2.23
C ILE A 68 -12.22 -20.15 0.87
N ARG A 69 -12.90 -19.35 0.04
CA ARG A 69 -12.39 -18.94 -1.27
C ARG A 69 -11.16 -18.04 -1.15
N LYS A 70 -11.14 -17.08 -0.22
CA LYS A 70 -9.98 -16.21 0.05
C LYS A 70 -8.79 -17.02 0.56
N GLU A 71 -9.03 -17.93 1.50
CA GLU A 71 -8.00 -18.78 2.10
C GLU A 71 -7.31 -19.64 1.03
N ARG A 72 -8.08 -20.33 0.19
CA ARG A 72 -7.50 -21.08 -0.94
C ARG A 72 -6.66 -20.21 -1.86
N ARG A 73 -7.07 -18.96 -2.12
CA ARG A 73 -6.31 -18.03 -2.95
C ARG A 73 -5.06 -17.50 -2.23
N GLN A 74 -5.09 -17.35 -0.91
CA GLN A 74 -3.93 -16.98 -0.10
C GLN A 74 -2.84 -18.05 -0.18
N ARG A 75 -3.18 -19.34 -0.09
CA ARG A 75 -2.24 -20.46 -0.24
C ARG A 75 -1.51 -20.46 -1.59
N LEU A 76 -2.10 -19.83 -2.61
CA LEU A 76 -1.49 -19.69 -3.93
C LEU A 76 -0.54 -18.48 -4.07
N ARG A 77 -0.43 -17.62 -3.05
CA ARG A 77 0.51 -16.49 -3.08
C ARG A 77 1.94 -17.01 -3.13
N LYS A 78 2.78 -16.43 -4.00
CA LYS A 78 4.15 -16.89 -4.26
C LYS A 78 4.99 -17.03 -2.98
N LEU A 79 4.97 -16.03 -2.10
CA LEU A 79 5.75 -16.05 -0.85
C LEU A 79 5.18 -16.99 0.22
N VAL A 80 3.93 -17.46 0.07
CA VAL A 80 3.39 -18.54 0.91
C VAL A 80 3.82 -19.90 0.36
N ARG A 81 3.84 -20.06 -0.97
CA ARG A 81 4.26 -21.30 -1.65
C ARG A 81 5.75 -21.59 -1.56
N HIS A 82 6.58 -20.56 -1.41
CA HIS A 82 8.04 -20.67 -1.40
C HIS A 82 8.59 -20.05 -0.10
N PRO A 83 8.66 -20.82 0.99
CA PRO A 83 9.13 -20.32 2.30
C PRO A 83 10.55 -19.76 2.27
N GLN A 84 11.48 -20.45 1.60
CA GLN A 84 12.87 -20.00 1.45
C GLN A 84 12.96 -18.61 0.79
N LEU A 85 12.16 -18.39 -0.26
CA LEU A 85 12.07 -17.09 -0.93
C LEU A 85 11.47 -16.02 -0.01
N ARG A 86 10.50 -16.37 0.82
CA ARG A 86 9.92 -15.46 1.82
C ARG A 86 10.96 -15.02 2.84
N GLU A 87 11.74 -15.95 3.37
CA GLU A 87 12.80 -15.65 4.35
C GLU A 87 13.87 -14.74 3.74
N LEU A 88 14.30 -15.01 2.51
CA LEU A 88 15.23 -14.15 1.78
C LEU A 88 14.69 -12.72 1.60
N VAL A 89 13.43 -12.58 1.19
CA VAL A 89 12.79 -11.26 1.05
C VAL A 89 12.73 -10.54 2.39
N ILE A 90 12.39 -11.23 3.49
CA ILE A 90 12.37 -10.64 4.83
C ILE A 90 13.78 -10.18 5.25
N ALA A 91 14.80 -11.01 5.03
CA ALA A 91 16.18 -10.69 5.37
C ALA A 91 16.68 -9.46 4.60
N GLN A 92 16.43 -9.38 3.29
CA GLN A 92 16.82 -8.22 2.48
C GLN A 92 16.05 -6.95 2.85
N LEU A 93 14.76 -7.06 3.18
CA LEU A 93 13.99 -5.92 3.70
C LEU A 93 14.61 -5.43 5.00
N LYS A 94 14.94 -6.30 5.96
CA LYS A 94 15.61 -5.93 7.22
C LYS A 94 16.98 -5.30 7.00
N ALA A 95 17.68 -5.65 5.92
CA ALA A 95 18.91 -5.01 5.48
C ALA A 95 18.68 -3.66 4.76
N LEU A 96 17.45 -3.11 4.78
CA LEU A 96 17.04 -1.84 4.20
C LEU A 96 17.08 -1.80 2.66
N TRP A 97 16.93 -2.94 2.01
CA TRP A 97 16.81 -2.99 0.54
C TRP A 97 15.40 -2.61 0.11
N SER A 98 15.29 -1.79 -0.93
CA SER A 98 13.99 -1.45 -1.53
C SER A 98 13.37 -2.68 -2.22
N PRO A 99 12.03 -2.80 -2.27
CA PRO A 99 11.34 -3.85 -3.00
C PRO A 99 11.79 -3.99 -4.46
N GLU A 100 12.12 -2.87 -5.12
CA GLU A 100 12.63 -2.83 -6.48
C GLU A 100 14.04 -3.45 -6.57
N GLN A 101 14.94 -3.12 -5.64
CA GLN A 101 16.27 -3.73 -5.56
C GLN A 101 16.18 -5.23 -5.30
N ILE A 102 15.34 -5.67 -4.36
CA ILE A 102 15.14 -7.08 -4.03
C ILE A 102 14.67 -7.85 -5.27
N ALA A 103 13.62 -7.34 -5.94
CA ALA A 103 13.07 -8.00 -7.13
C ALA A 103 14.08 -8.08 -8.30
N GLY A 104 14.91 -7.04 -8.47
CA GLY A 104 15.95 -7.02 -9.50
C GLY A 104 17.13 -7.93 -9.18
N ARG A 105 17.66 -7.86 -7.96
CA ARG A 105 18.84 -8.60 -7.51
C ARG A 105 18.60 -10.09 -7.36
N LEU A 106 17.44 -10.50 -6.84
CA LEU A 106 17.09 -11.92 -6.76
C LEU A 106 17.16 -12.63 -8.12
N LEU A 107 16.88 -11.89 -9.20
CA LEU A 107 17.00 -12.40 -10.56
C LEU A 107 18.44 -12.33 -11.09
N ALA A 108 19.11 -11.18 -10.92
CA ALA A 108 20.46 -10.94 -11.45
C ALA A 108 21.53 -11.82 -10.78
N ASP A 109 21.44 -11.97 -9.46
CA ASP A 109 22.43 -12.69 -8.66
C ASP A 109 22.15 -14.21 -8.64
N GLY A 110 21.08 -14.67 -9.32
CA GLY A 110 20.70 -16.09 -9.39
C GLY A 110 20.29 -16.71 -8.05
N VAL A 111 20.08 -15.88 -7.01
CA VAL A 111 19.83 -16.32 -5.62
C VAL A 111 18.53 -17.11 -5.47
N SER A 112 17.55 -16.91 -6.37
CA SER A 112 16.34 -17.72 -6.40
C SER A 112 15.93 -18.09 -7.82
N ALA A 113 15.59 -19.36 -8.03
CA ALA A 113 14.97 -19.84 -9.26
C ALA A 113 13.57 -19.24 -9.49
N VAL A 114 12.91 -18.73 -8.44
CA VAL A 114 11.55 -18.21 -8.51
C VAL A 114 11.55 -16.68 -8.58
N ARG A 115 11.10 -16.14 -9.71
CA ARG A 115 10.99 -14.69 -9.89
C ARG A 115 9.85 -14.08 -9.09
N VAL A 116 10.17 -13.00 -8.38
CA VAL A 116 9.23 -12.13 -7.67
C VAL A 116 9.26 -10.75 -8.33
N CYS A 117 8.08 -10.12 -8.51
CA CYS A 117 8.00 -8.73 -8.92
C CYS A 117 7.85 -7.82 -7.71
N THR A 118 8.22 -6.56 -7.86
CA THR A 118 8.09 -5.52 -6.84
C THR A 118 6.70 -5.48 -6.19
N GLU A 119 5.64 -5.59 -6.99
CA GLU A 119 4.27 -5.56 -6.50
C GLU A 119 3.92 -6.77 -5.61
N THR A 120 4.54 -7.92 -5.84
CA THR A 120 4.36 -9.09 -4.98
C THR A 120 4.96 -8.83 -3.59
N ILE A 121 6.11 -8.14 -3.52
CA ILE A 121 6.76 -7.74 -2.28
C ILE A 121 5.92 -6.68 -1.56
N TYR A 122 5.45 -5.64 -2.26
CA TYR A 122 4.56 -4.64 -1.65
C TYR A 122 3.27 -5.27 -1.11
N ARG A 123 2.63 -6.18 -1.85
CA ARG A 123 1.43 -6.88 -1.36
C ARG A 123 1.71 -7.75 -0.13
N PHE A 124 2.93 -8.26 0.00
CA PHE A 124 3.37 -8.99 1.18
C PHE A 124 3.58 -8.05 2.37
N ILE A 125 4.32 -6.96 2.19
CA ILE A 125 4.55 -5.94 3.24
C ILE A 125 3.24 -5.36 3.78
N TYR A 126 2.29 -5.05 2.90
CA TYR A 126 1.02 -4.42 3.25
C TYR A 126 -0.15 -5.42 3.40
N GLY A 127 0.11 -6.72 3.31
CA GLY A 127 -0.88 -7.76 3.50
C GLY A 127 -1.37 -7.79 4.94
N LYS A 128 -2.68 -7.96 5.15
CA LYS A 128 -3.24 -8.07 6.51
C LYS A 128 -2.66 -9.24 7.28
N GLU A 129 -2.36 -10.33 6.57
CA GLU A 129 -1.88 -11.58 7.14
C GLU A 129 -0.44 -11.48 7.66
N ASP A 130 0.38 -10.63 7.03
CA ASP A 130 1.79 -10.44 7.35
C ASP A 130 2.05 -9.10 8.09
N GLN A 131 0.99 -8.38 8.45
CA GLN A 131 1.08 -7.07 9.08
C GLN A 131 1.81 -7.11 10.43
N ALA A 132 1.72 -8.24 11.15
CA ALA A 132 2.41 -8.47 12.42
C ALA A 132 3.95 -8.45 12.30
N LEU A 133 4.49 -8.67 11.10
CA LEU A 133 5.93 -8.60 10.85
C LEU A 133 6.45 -7.16 10.74
N GLU A 134 5.56 -6.17 10.67
CA GLU A 134 5.86 -4.74 10.60
C GLU A 134 6.90 -4.33 9.53
N LEU A 135 7.00 -5.10 8.44
CA LEU A 135 8.02 -4.93 7.40
C LEU A 135 8.00 -3.55 6.72
N TYR A 136 6.90 -2.80 6.87
CA TYR A 136 6.78 -1.43 6.37
C TYR A 136 7.79 -0.47 7.01
N GLN A 137 8.28 -0.77 8.22
CA GLN A 137 9.26 0.05 8.94
C GLN A 137 10.63 0.04 8.24
N HIS A 138 10.95 -1.03 7.52
CA HIS A 138 12.21 -1.16 6.79
C HIS A 138 12.19 -0.54 5.39
N LEU A 139 11.04 0.00 4.96
CA LEU A 139 10.97 0.80 3.75
C LEU A 139 11.51 2.19 4.00
N THR A 140 12.08 2.83 2.97
CA THR A 140 12.67 4.17 3.04
C THR A 140 11.75 5.21 3.68
N GLU A 141 10.45 5.16 3.40
CA GLU A 141 9.48 6.10 3.98
C GLU A 141 8.81 5.60 5.27
N GLY A 142 9.03 4.34 5.69
CA GLY A 142 8.47 3.78 6.92
C GLY A 142 6.94 3.77 7.01
N ARG A 143 6.22 3.92 5.88
CA ARG A 143 4.77 4.19 5.91
C ARG A 143 3.97 2.92 6.17
N ARG A 144 3.20 2.92 7.26
CA ARG A 144 2.25 1.84 7.62
C ARG A 144 1.18 1.56 6.56
N LYS A 145 0.83 2.55 5.73
CA LYS A 145 -0.08 2.40 4.58
C LYS A 145 0.61 2.85 3.30
N ARG A 146 0.51 2.03 2.26
CA ARG A 146 0.98 2.41 0.92
C ARG A 146 0.16 3.58 0.39
N ARG A 147 0.85 4.60 -0.13
CA ARG A 147 0.21 5.68 -0.88
C ARG A 147 0.17 5.33 -2.36
N PRO A 148 -0.97 5.47 -3.05
CA PRO A 148 -1.01 5.35 -4.49
C PRO A 148 -0.05 6.35 -5.14
N ARG A 149 0.62 5.94 -6.22
CA ARG A 149 1.42 6.84 -7.04
C ARG A 149 0.51 7.97 -7.56
N GLY A 150 0.96 9.23 -7.44
CA GLY A 150 0.16 10.40 -7.83
C GLY A 150 -0.88 10.86 -6.81
N SER A 151 -1.00 10.22 -5.64
CA SER A 151 -1.92 10.66 -4.57
C SER A 151 -1.53 11.99 -3.90
N ARG A 152 -0.28 12.44 -4.10
CA ARG A 152 0.14 13.76 -3.65
C ARG A 152 -0.54 14.79 -4.53
N LYS A 153 -1.61 15.41 -4.03
CA LYS A 153 -2.13 16.65 -4.62
C LYS A 153 -0.97 17.63 -4.75
N PRO A 154 -0.77 18.28 -5.91
CA PRO A 154 0.10 19.43 -5.99
C PRO A 154 -0.36 20.37 -4.88
N ARG A 155 0.58 20.81 -4.04
CA ARG A 155 0.30 22.00 -3.25
C ARG A 155 0.28 23.11 -4.30
N ASP A 156 -0.90 23.64 -4.62
CA ASP A 156 -0.94 24.96 -5.23
C ASP A 156 -0.07 25.83 -4.34
N GLY A 157 0.96 26.41 -4.95
CA GLY A 157 1.99 27.11 -4.22
C GLY A 157 1.31 28.21 -3.42
N THR A 158 1.41 28.13 -2.09
CA THR A 158 1.00 29.21 -1.17
C THR A 158 1.65 30.54 -1.56
N PHE A 159 2.74 30.49 -2.35
CA PHE A 159 3.48 31.63 -2.85
C PHE A 159 3.15 31.90 -4.33
N PRO A 160 2.86 33.16 -4.69
CA PRO A 160 2.74 33.58 -6.09
C PRO A 160 3.97 33.19 -6.91
N ALA A 161 3.76 32.81 -8.18
CA ALA A 161 4.86 32.42 -9.06
C ALA A 161 5.91 33.52 -9.22
N ALA A 162 5.49 34.79 -9.20
CA ALA A 162 6.35 35.96 -9.25
C ALA A 162 7.33 36.08 -8.07
N CYS A 163 7.01 35.49 -6.91
CA CYS A 163 7.84 35.55 -5.71
C CYS A 163 8.82 34.37 -5.56
N ARG A 164 8.93 33.51 -6.59
CA ARG A 164 9.82 32.34 -6.54
C ARG A 164 11.28 32.76 -6.57
N ILE A 165 12.14 31.95 -5.94
CA ILE A 165 13.60 32.14 -5.97
C ILE A 165 14.13 32.18 -7.41
N SER A 166 13.54 31.39 -8.31
CA SER A 166 13.89 31.36 -9.74
C SER A 166 13.43 32.59 -10.53
N GLN A 167 12.67 33.50 -9.94
CA GLN A 167 12.25 34.77 -10.54
C GLN A 167 13.00 35.96 -9.94
N ARG A 168 13.99 35.72 -9.08
CA ARG A 168 14.83 36.79 -8.53
C ARG A 168 15.64 37.43 -9.66
N PRO A 169 15.81 38.76 -9.67
CA PRO A 169 16.72 39.42 -10.59
C PRO A 169 18.15 38.89 -10.44
N ASP A 170 18.89 38.81 -11.55
CA ASP A 170 20.23 38.22 -11.61
C ASP A 170 21.20 38.89 -10.62
N PHE A 171 21.10 40.20 -10.44
CA PHE A 171 21.95 40.96 -9.52
C PHE A 171 21.87 40.48 -8.05
N VAL A 172 20.75 39.86 -7.63
CA VAL A 172 20.57 39.24 -6.30
C VAL A 172 21.25 37.87 -6.21
N GLY A 173 21.24 37.11 -7.32
CA GLY A 173 21.93 35.85 -7.47
C GLY A 173 23.45 36.04 -7.44
N ASP A 174 23.91 37.00 -8.21
CA ASP A 174 25.32 37.39 -8.36
C ASP A 174 25.88 38.17 -7.16
N ARG A 175 25.01 38.54 -6.21
CA ARG A 175 25.37 39.27 -4.97
C ARG A 175 26.07 40.60 -5.26
N SER A 176 25.74 41.23 -6.38
CA SER A 176 26.40 42.45 -6.85
C SER A 176 26.04 43.69 -6.02
N GLN A 177 24.86 43.70 -5.37
CA GLN A 177 24.34 44.83 -4.59
C GLN A 177 24.12 44.46 -3.12
N PHE A 178 24.32 45.44 -2.23
CA PHE A 178 24.02 45.33 -0.80
C PHE A 178 22.53 45.62 -0.55
N GLY A 179 21.95 44.95 0.45
CA GLY A 179 20.57 45.18 0.89
C GLY A 179 19.62 44.03 0.57
N HIS A 180 20.13 42.89 0.13
CA HIS A 180 19.33 41.70 -0.14
C HIS A 180 19.51 40.69 0.98
N TRP A 181 18.44 40.43 1.72
CA TRP A 181 18.46 39.55 2.87
C TRP A 181 17.83 38.20 2.55
N GLU A 182 18.48 37.13 2.98
CA GLU A 182 17.95 35.77 2.98
C GLU A 182 17.60 35.39 4.41
N GLY A 183 16.35 34.98 4.61
CA GLY A 183 15.83 34.59 5.91
C GLY A 183 15.52 33.11 5.96
N ASP A 184 16.12 32.40 6.90
CA ASP A 184 15.80 31.02 7.23
C ASP A 184 15.28 30.90 8.66
N LEU A 185 14.47 29.88 8.92
CA LEU A 185 13.93 29.58 10.24
C LEU A 185 14.46 28.22 10.72
N LEU A 186 15.29 28.25 11.75
CA LEU A 186 15.83 27.06 12.41
C LEU A 186 14.84 26.60 13.49
N ILE A 187 14.18 25.47 13.22
CA ILE A 187 13.24 24.83 14.15
C ILE A 187 13.94 23.66 14.83
N PHE A 188 14.02 23.70 16.15
CA PHE A 188 14.60 22.64 16.97
C PHE A 188 13.61 21.51 17.25
N GLN A 189 14.11 20.39 17.77
CA GLN A 189 13.27 19.29 18.24
C GLN A 189 12.38 19.76 19.41
N ARG A 190 11.16 19.22 19.50
CA ARG A 190 10.11 19.73 20.42
C ARG A 190 10.45 19.53 21.91
N ASP A 191 11.22 18.49 22.20
CA ASP A 191 11.76 18.17 23.53
C ASP A 191 12.73 19.24 24.05
N LEU A 192 13.35 20.03 23.17
CA LEU A 192 14.23 21.15 23.52
C LEU A 192 13.48 22.48 23.74
N GLY A 193 12.15 22.49 23.62
CA GLY A 193 11.29 23.66 23.85
C GLY A 193 10.62 24.23 22.59
N ASN A 194 9.94 25.36 22.75
CA ASN A 194 9.15 26.04 21.70
C ASN A 194 9.92 27.16 20.96
N ALA A 195 11.14 27.48 21.41
CA ALA A 195 11.96 28.51 20.81
C ALA A 195 12.46 28.07 19.43
N ASN A 196 12.52 29.02 18.51
CA ASN A 196 13.17 28.86 17.20
C ASN A 196 14.05 30.09 16.93
N VAL A 197 14.95 29.97 15.96
CA VAL A 197 15.87 31.05 15.60
C VAL A 197 15.64 31.44 14.15
N THR A 198 15.39 32.72 13.93
CA THR A 198 15.43 33.30 12.58
C THR A 198 16.87 33.70 12.29
N SER A 199 17.43 33.21 11.19
CA SER A 199 18.69 33.69 10.65
C SER A 199 18.44 34.59 9.45
N LEU A 200 18.90 35.83 9.52
CA LEU A 200 18.89 36.79 8.42
C LEU A 200 20.31 36.99 7.94
N ILE A 201 20.58 36.71 6.67
CA ILE A 201 21.90 36.82 6.07
C ILE A 201 21.84 37.80 4.91
N GLU A 202 22.63 38.87 4.98
CA GLU A 202 22.80 39.80 3.86
C GLU A 202 23.67 39.12 2.78
N ARG A 203 23.18 39.07 1.54
CA ARG A 203 23.73 38.21 0.50
C ARG A 203 25.10 38.65 -0.01
N LYS A 204 25.44 39.95 0.03
CA LYS A 204 26.73 40.49 -0.46
C LYS A 204 27.82 40.47 0.61
N SER A 205 27.56 41.09 1.75
CA SER A 205 28.46 41.25 2.90
C SER A 205 28.55 40.02 3.78
N ARG A 206 27.57 39.10 3.70
CA ARG A 206 27.43 37.94 4.61
C ARG A 206 27.22 38.30 6.07
N TYR A 207 26.91 39.56 6.34
CA TYR A 207 26.51 39.99 7.66
C TYR A 207 25.27 39.19 8.10
N THR A 208 25.38 38.56 9.27
CA THR A 208 24.41 37.60 9.77
C THR A 208 23.81 38.09 11.07
N VAL A 209 22.48 38.11 11.13
CA VAL A 209 21.70 38.43 12.33
C VAL A 209 20.94 37.18 12.74
N MET A 210 21.08 36.79 14.00
CA MET A 210 20.33 35.68 14.59
C MET A 210 19.35 36.23 15.63
N ILE A 211 18.07 35.95 15.42
CA ILE A 211 16.99 36.43 16.29
C ILE A 211 16.34 35.23 16.94
N LYS A 212 16.42 35.16 18.27
CA LYS A 212 15.70 34.15 19.05
C LYS A 212 14.22 34.54 19.13
N ASN A 213 13.34 33.72 18.58
CA ASN A 213 11.91 33.93 18.70
C ASN A 213 11.38 33.21 19.95
N PRO A 214 10.52 33.86 20.75
CA PRO A 214 10.00 33.28 22.00
C PRO A 214 8.95 32.19 21.77
N SER A 215 8.42 32.05 20.55
CA SER A 215 7.41 31.04 20.20
C SER A 215 7.50 30.65 18.72
N ARG A 216 6.80 29.57 18.37
CA ARG A 216 6.70 29.03 17.02
C ARG A 216 5.50 29.56 16.25
#